data_AF-A0A076EAS8-F1
#
_entry.id   AF-A0A076EAS8-F1
#
_cell.length_a   1.000
_cell.length_b   1.000
_cell.length_c   1.000
_cell.angle_alpha   90.00
_cell.angle_beta   90.00
_cell.angle_gamma   90.00
#
_symmetry.space_group_name_H-M   'P 1'
#
loop_
_entity.id
_entity.type
_entity.pdbx_description
1 polymer ?
#
loop_
_entity_poly.entity_id
_entity_poly.type
_entity_poly.pdbx_seq_one_letter_code
_entity_poly.pdbx_strand_id
1 'polypeptide(L)' 'MVEFALRWLPFGGPRADDILVTFGISTLTFARRLQEVLASDHPPRLSLAERNGLREMAAALGRPSERP' A
#
# COMPACT_ATOMS: atom_id res chain seq x y z
N MET A 1 0.79 3.83 -8.47
CA MET A 1 0.99 3.57 -7.02
C MET A 1 1.59 2.19 -6.74
N VAL A 2 1.13 1.14 -7.43
CA VAL A 2 1.61 -0.25 -7.22
C VAL A 2 3.12 -0.36 -7.40
N GLU A 3 3.69 0.24 -8.43
CA GLU A 3 5.16 0.31 -8.63
C GLU A 3 5.93 0.89 -7.43
N PHE A 4 5.42 1.95 -6.81
CA PHE A 4 6.04 2.52 -5.61
C PHE A 4 5.85 1.62 -4.40
N ALA A 5 4.66 1.03 -4.24
CA ALA A 5 4.39 0.07 -3.19
C ALA A 5 5.33 -1.16 -3.28
N LEU A 6 5.60 -1.66 -4.49
CA LEU A 6 6.56 -2.74 -4.72
C LEU A 6 7.99 -2.35 -4.34
N ARG A 7 8.41 -1.11 -4.61
CA ARG A 7 9.73 -0.60 -4.20
C ARG A 7 9.89 -0.51 -2.69
N TRP A 8 8.81 -0.23 -1.97
CA TRP A 8 8.83 -0.17 -0.50
C TRP A 8 8.62 -1.51 0.19
N LEU A 9 8.04 -2.50 -0.50
CA LEU A 9 7.67 -3.80 0.06
C LEU A 9 8.85 -4.54 0.73
N PRO A 10 10.07 -4.59 0.15
CA PRO A 10 11.23 -5.22 0.81
C PRO A 10 11.65 -4.54 2.11
N PHE A 11 11.26 -3.28 2.33
CA PHE A 11 11.62 -2.48 3.51
C PHE A 11 10.49 -2.42 4.55
N GLY A 12 9.44 -3.23 4.39
CA GLY A 12 8.27 -3.24 5.28
C GLY A 12 7.17 -2.25 4.91
N GLY A 13 7.28 -1.58 3.76
CA GLY A 13 6.31 -0.61 3.27
C GLY A 13 6.70 0.86 3.51
N PRO A 14 5.93 1.81 2.97
CA PRO A 14 6.24 3.22 3.07
C PRO A 14 6.00 3.81 4.45
N ARG A 15 6.78 4.84 4.80
CA ARG A 15 6.45 5.72 5.93
C ARG A 15 5.37 6.71 5.53
N ALA A 16 4.68 7.28 6.52
CA ALA A 16 3.63 8.27 6.27
C ALA A 16 4.13 9.48 5.46
N ASP A 17 5.32 10.01 5.79
CA ASP A 17 5.94 11.13 5.06
C ASP A 17 6.26 10.77 3.60
N ASP A 18 6.73 9.55 3.34
CA ASP A 18 7.03 9.10 1.97
C ASP A 18 5.77 9.08 1.11
N ILE A 19 4.64 8.63 1.66
CA ILE A 19 3.34 8.64 0.98
C ILE A 19 2.88 10.09 0.74
N LEU A 20 2.99 10.95 1.76
CA LEU A 20 2.57 12.34 1.66
C LEU A 20 3.39 13.10 0.60
N VAL A 21 4.71 12.96 0.61
CA VAL A 21 5.60 13.62 -0.36
C VAL A 21 5.38 13.08 -1.77
N THR A 22 5.21 11.77 -1.94
CA THR A 22 5.10 11.15 -3.26
C THR A 22 3.71 11.34 -3.89
N PHE A 23 2.65 11.31 -3.09
CA PHE A 23 1.27 11.25 -3.58
C PHE A 23 0.35 12.37 -3.05
N GLY A 24 0.78 13.16 -2.06
CA GLY A 24 -0.04 14.22 -1.47
C GLY A 24 -1.24 13.71 -0.67
N ILE A 25 -1.22 12.47 -0.19
CA ILE A 25 -2.35 11.82 0.49
C ILE A 25 -1.94 11.14 1.80
N SER A 26 -2.91 10.88 2.67
CA SER A 26 -2.70 10.13 3.92
C SER A 26 -2.42 8.65 3.69
N THR A 27 -1.81 8.00 4.69
CA THR A 27 -1.61 6.53 4.74
C THR A 27 -2.92 5.77 4.53
N LEU A 28 -4.00 6.19 5.18
CA LEU A 28 -5.33 5.56 5.04
C LEU A 28 -5.87 5.67 3.62
N THR A 29 -5.73 6.84 2.98
CA THR A 29 -6.16 7.04 1.59
C THR A 29 -5.35 6.19 0.63
N PHE A 30 -4.04 6.10 0.85
CA PHE A 30 -3.15 5.26 0.07
C PHE A 30 -3.50 3.77 0.23
N ALA A 31 -3.72 3.30 1.47
CA ALA A 31 -4.13 1.94 1.76
C ALA A 31 -5.42 1.56 1.02
N ARG A 32 -6.46 2.41 1.13
CA ARG A 32 -7.74 2.21 0.44
C ARG A 32 -7.55 2.11 -1.07
N ARG A 33 -6.86 3.07 -1.68
CA ARG A 33 -6.62 3.08 -3.14
C ARG A 33 -5.80 1.87 -3.59
N LEU A 34 -4.83 1.42 -2.79
CA LEU A 34 -4.05 0.22 -3.10
C LEU A 34 -4.94 -1.03 -3.09
N GLN A 35 -5.85 -1.16 -2.12
CA GLN A 35 -6.83 -2.25 -2.09
C GLN A 35 -7.77 -2.22 -3.29
N GLU A 36 -8.28 -1.04 -3.66
CA GLU A 36 -9.14 -0.85 -4.84
C GLU A 36 -8.43 -1.32 -6.13
N VAL A 37 -7.16 -0.95 -6.32
CA VAL A 37 -6.37 -1.38 -7.48
C VAL A 37 -6.17 -2.90 -7.49
N LEU A 38 -5.86 -3.50 -6.34
CA LEU A 38 -5.65 -4.96 -6.22
C LEU A 38 -6.95 -5.77 -6.38
N ALA A 39 -8.11 -5.17 -6.16
CA ALA A 39 -9.43 -5.78 -6.30
C ALA A 39 -10.11 -5.47 -7.64
N SER A 40 -9.52 -4.63 -8.49
CA SER A 40 -10.09 -4.25 -9.79
C SER A 40 -10.18 -5.44 -10.76
N ASP A 41 -11.07 -5.33 -11.76
CA ASP A 41 -11.27 -6.36 -12.79
C ASP A 41 -10.02 -6.62 -13.65
N HIS A 42 -9.12 -5.64 -13.71
CA HIS A 42 -7.84 -5.74 -14.42
C HIS A 42 -6.70 -5.42 -13.44
N PRO A 43 -6.42 -6.33 -12.49
CA PRO A 43 -5.35 -6.09 -11.53
C PRO A 43 -4.00 -6.16 -12.25
N PRO A 44 -2.99 -5.40 -11.78
CA PRO A 44 -1.65 -5.49 -12.34
C PRO A 44 -1.14 -6.93 -12.29
N ARG A 45 -0.32 -7.29 -13.30
CA ARG A 45 0.39 -8.58 -13.32
C ARG A 45 1.42 -8.58 -12.20
N LEU A 46 1.09 -9.31 -11.14
CA LEU A 46 1.90 -9.47 -9.94
C LEU A 46 2.05 -10.96 -9.70
N SER A 47 3.22 -11.38 -9.21
CA SER A 47 3.37 -12.70 -8.62
C SER A 47 2.47 -12.84 -7.39
N LEU A 48 2.19 -14.08 -6.97
CA LEU A 48 1.41 -14.33 -5.76
C LEU A 48 2.06 -13.71 -4.51
N ALA A 49 3.40 -13.77 -4.43
CA ALA A 49 4.16 -13.21 -3.33
C ALA A 49 4.02 -11.67 -3.26
N GLU A 50 4.16 -10.98 -4.39
CA GLU A 50 3.98 -9.53 -4.47
C GLU A 50 2.55 -9.13 -4.12
N ARG A 51 1.55 -9.84 -4.66
CA ARG A 51 0.14 -9.56 -4.39
C ARG A 51 -0.19 -9.72 -2.90
N ASN A 52 0.29 -10.78 -2.26
CA ASN A 52 0.08 -11.01 -0.84
C ASN A 52 0.81 -9.95 0.00
N GLY A 53 2.06 -9.64 -0.33
CA GLY A 53 2.81 -8.60 0.37
C GLY A 53 2.16 -7.22 0.29
N LEU A 54 1.65 -6.83 -0.88
CA LEU A 54 0.93 -5.56 -1.05
C LEU A 54 -0.40 -5.54 -0.28
N ARG A 55 -1.11 -6.68 -0.18
CA ARG A 55 -2.33 -6.79 0.64
C ARG A 55 -2.03 -6.61 2.12
N GLU A 56 -1.00 -7.28 2.64
CA GLU A 56 -0.57 -7.13 4.02
C GLU A 56 -0.12 -5.70 4.34
N MET A 57 0.64 -5.07 3.44
CA MET A 57 1.03 -3.67 3.57
C MET A 57 -0.19 -2.74 3.63
N ALA A 58 -1.14 -2.92 2.72
CA ALA A 58 -2.36 -2.10 2.70
C ALA A 58 -3.19 -2.31 3.97
N ALA A 59 -3.30 -3.55 4.46
CA ALA A 59 -3.97 -3.85 5.71
C ALA A 59 -3.28 -3.17 6.90
N ALA A 60 -1.94 -3.21 6.97
CA ALA A 60 -1.17 -2.58 8.04
C ALA A 60 -1.33 -1.05 8.06
N LEU A 61 -1.28 -0.40 6.90
CA LEU A 61 -1.48 1.05 6.75
C LEU A 61 -2.92 1.49 7.03
N GLY A 62 -3.88 0.60 6.80
CA GLY A 62 -5.31 0.86 7.03
C GLY A 62 -5.74 0.72 8.50
N ARG A 63 -4.89 0.17 9.37
CA ARG A 63 -5.18 0.12 10.81
C ARG A 63 -5.03 1.55 11.37
N PRO A 64 -6.06 2.09 12.06
CA PRO A 64 -5.86 3.30 12.83
C PRO A 64 -4.71 3.03 13.80
N SER A 65 -3.71 3.91 13.82
CA SER A 65 -2.68 3.84 14.86
C SER A 65 -3.37 4.16 16.19
N GLU A 66 -3.85 3.14 16.89
CA GLU A 66 -4.14 3.23 18.32
C GLU A 66 -2.78 3.45 19.01
N ARG A 67 -2.43 4.73 19.18
CA ARG A 67 -1.36 5.10 20.09
C ARG A 67 -1.98 5.16 21.49
N PRO A 68 -1.49 4.37 22.46
CA PRO A 68 -1.87 4.52 23.86
C PRO A 68 -1.42 5.87 24.43
#